data_AF-A0A842Q326-F1
#
_entry.id   AF-A0A842Q326-F1
#
_cell.length_a   1.000
_cell.length_b   1.000
_cell.length_c   1.000
_cell.angle_alpha   90.00
_cell.angle_beta   90.00
_cell.angle_gamma   90.00
#
_symmetry.space_group_name_H-M   'P 1'
#
loop_
_entity.id
_entity.type
_entity.pdbx_description
1 polymer ?
#
loop_
_entity_poly.entity_id
_entity_poly.type
_entity_poly.pdbx_seq_one_letter_code
_entity_poly.pdbx_strand_id
1 'polypeptide(L)'
;MSEVQEIRSVFQGLQTLYQIYLPKVDPILIHDLLVREKEKSENAPFYMVEIFTKPGTDSEAMKNKIFDRTGWLPAVYDKGTHYVTNQRLTLEMLKEISEPDDVLEVTGDYTGSITARGASHEPKTPAH
;
A
#
# COMPACT_ATOMS: atom_id res chain seq x y z
N MET A 1 -32.42 -7.53 -12.72
CA MET A 1 -31.09 -7.75 -12.10
C MET A 1 -31.35 -7.91 -10.61
N SER A 2 -30.83 -8.93 -9.93
CA SER A 2 -31.04 -9.06 -8.48
C SER A 2 -30.16 -8.07 -7.72
N GLU A 3 -30.57 -7.65 -6.53
CA GLU A 3 -29.84 -6.74 -5.64
C GLU A 3 -28.40 -7.25 -5.38
N VAL A 4 -28.22 -8.57 -5.22
CA VAL A 4 -26.89 -9.19 -5.03
C VAL A 4 -26.00 -9.09 -6.28
N GLN A 5 -26.58 -9.13 -7.47
CA GLN A 5 -25.83 -8.97 -8.72
C GLN A 5 -25.41 -7.52 -8.93
N GLU A 6 -26.26 -6.57 -8.54
CA GLU A 6 -25.92 -5.14 -8.61
C GLU A 6 -24.73 -4.82 -7.70
N ILE A 7 -24.73 -5.31 -6.45
CA ILE A 7 -23.60 -5.18 -5.52
C ILE A 7 -22.30 -5.71 -6.16
N ARG A 8 -22.34 -6.91 -6.75
CA ARG A 8 -21.17 -7.50 -7.43
C ARG A 8 -20.67 -6.64 -8.58
N SER A 9 -21.59 -6.08 -9.37
CA SER A 9 -21.26 -5.29 -10.56
C SER A 9 -20.61 -3.96 -10.18
N VAL A 10 -21.15 -3.28 -9.17
CA VAL A 10 -20.58 -2.04 -8.62
C VAL A 10 -19.20 -2.30 -8.00
N PHE A 11 -19.07 -3.38 -7.22
CA PHE A 11 -17.79 -3.75 -6.62
C PHE A 11 -16.72 -4.05 -7.68
N GLN A 12 -17.05 -4.77 -8.75
CA GLN A 12 -16.15 -5.01 -9.87
C GLN A 12 -15.74 -3.70 -10.57
N GLY A 13 -16.67 -2.76 -10.75
CA GLY A 13 -16.37 -1.44 -11.28
C GLY A 13 -15.36 -0.70 -10.40
N LEU A 14 -15.55 -0.73 -9.09
CA LEU A 14 -14.61 -0.13 -8.13
C LEU A 14 -13.22 -0.79 -8.18
N GLN A 15 -13.16 -2.13 -8.20
CA GLN A 15 -11.88 -2.86 -8.35
C GLN A 15 -11.15 -2.51 -9.65
N THR A 16 -11.90 -2.25 -10.73
CA THR A 16 -11.32 -1.80 -12.01
C THR A 16 -10.66 -0.43 -11.86
N LEU A 17 -11.26 0.50 -11.10
CA LEU A 17 -10.65 1.81 -10.83
C LEU A 17 -9.35 1.67 -10.01
N TYR A 18 -9.31 0.74 -9.04
CA TYR A 18 -8.07 0.44 -8.30
C TYR A 18 -6.95 0.04 -9.26
N GLN A 19 -7.21 -0.88 -10.18
CA GLN A 19 -6.23 -1.35 -11.15
C GLN A 19 -5.76 -0.24 -12.10
N ILE A 20 -6.66 0.65 -12.53
CA ILE A 20 -6.32 1.74 -13.44
C ILE A 20 -5.44 2.80 -12.74
N TYR A 21 -5.82 3.21 -11.53
CA TYR A 21 -5.19 4.36 -10.88
C TYR A 21 -4.07 4.00 -9.90
N LEU A 22 -4.08 2.78 -9.35
CA LEU A 22 -3.13 2.27 -8.37
C LEU A 22 -2.68 0.83 -8.73
N PRO A 23 -2.17 0.59 -9.97
CA PRO A 23 -1.87 -0.76 -10.45
C PRO A 23 -0.81 -1.52 -9.65
N LYS A 24 0.04 -0.80 -8.91
CA LYS A 24 1.13 -1.36 -8.09
C LYS A 24 0.72 -1.58 -6.62
N VAL A 25 -0.49 -1.20 -6.22
CA VAL A 25 -0.96 -1.33 -4.84
C VAL A 25 -1.88 -2.53 -4.73
N ASP A 26 -1.75 -3.30 -3.66
CA ASP A 26 -2.65 -4.43 -3.39
C ASP A 26 -4.11 -3.92 -3.29
N PRO A 27 -5.04 -4.44 -4.12
CA PRO A 27 -6.44 -4.00 -4.09
C PRO A 27 -7.14 -4.29 -2.75
N ILE A 28 -6.67 -5.27 -1.98
CA ILE A 28 -7.20 -5.55 -0.64
C ILE A 28 -6.83 -4.40 0.30
N LEU A 29 -5.59 -3.92 0.26
CA LEU A 29 -5.14 -2.76 1.05
C LEU A 29 -5.96 -1.51 0.74
N ILE A 30 -6.17 -1.20 -0.55
CA ILE A 30 -6.99 -0.05 -0.96
C ILE A 30 -8.41 -0.17 -0.39
N HIS A 31 -9.02 -1.35 -0.55
CA HIS A 31 -10.38 -1.58 -0.10
C HIS A 31 -10.52 -1.46 1.42
N ASP A 32 -9.61 -2.09 2.16
CA ASP A 32 -9.55 -2.09 3.63
C ASP A 32 -9.36 -0.68 4.19
N LEU A 33 -8.53 0.14 3.53
CA LEU A 33 -8.32 1.55 3.84
C LEU A 33 -9.58 2.38 3.64
N LEU A 34 -10.24 2.28 2.48
CA LEU A 34 -11.45 3.04 2.18
C LEU A 34 -12.60 2.74 3.16
N VAL A 35 -12.74 1.47 3.58
CA VAL A 35 -13.72 1.09 4.60
C VAL A 35 -13.43 1.81 5.92
N ARG A 36 -12.16 1.86 6.36
CA ARG A 36 -11.77 2.51 7.63
C ARG A 36 -11.82 4.02 7.59
N GLU A 37 -11.46 4.64 6.47
CA GLU A 37 -11.60 6.09 6.27
C GLU A 37 -13.06 6.51 6.40
N LYS A 38 -14.00 5.69 5.92
CA LYS A 38 -15.44 5.94 6.09
C LYS A 38 -15.89 5.80 7.55
N GLU A 39 -15.30 4.89 8.31
CA GLU A 39 -15.68 4.61 9.71
C GLU A 39 -15.07 5.58 10.73
N LYS A 40 -13.91 6.20 10.44
CA LYS A 40 -13.19 7.11 11.35
C LYS A 40 -13.09 8.52 10.77
N SER A 41 -13.74 9.51 11.39
CA SER A 41 -13.79 10.87 10.84
C SER A 41 -12.64 11.79 11.22
N GLU A 42 -11.79 11.45 12.20
CA GLU A 42 -10.81 12.44 12.73
C GLU A 42 -9.34 12.12 12.48
N ASN A 43 -8.96 10.85 12.26
CA ASN A 43 -7.55 10.50 12.04
C ASN A 43 -7.37 9.32 11.08
N ALA A 44 -6.39 9.44 10.18
CA ALA A 44 -5.97 8.37 9.30
C ALA A 44 -5.56 7.10 10.10
N PRO A 45 -6.02 5.91 9.69
CA PRO A 45 -5.70 4.64 10.36
C PRO A 45 -4.22 4.27 10.26
N PHE A 46 -3.71 3.51 11.24
CA PHE A 46 -2.36 2.96 11.19
C PHE A 46 -2.33 1.65 10.40
N TYR A 47 -1.31 1.54 9.55
CA TYR A 47 -0.99 0.38 8.74
C TYR A 47 0.49 0.09 8.83
N MET A 48 0.81 -1.19 8.81
CA MET A 48 2.11 -1.63 8.34
C MET A 48 2.07 -1.62 6.81
N VAL A 49 2.95 -0.84 6.18
CA VAL A 49 3.07 -0.71 4.73
C VAL A 49 4.38 -1.32 4.30
N GLU A 50 4.31 -2.24 3.34
CA GLU A 50 5.43 -2.92 2.71
C GLU A 50 5.55 -2.43 1.27
N ILE A 51 6.75 -1.98 0.89
CA ILE A 51 7.06 -1.45 -0.46
C ILE A 51 8.18 -2.29 -1.03
N PHE A 52 7.95 -2.86 -2.21
CA PHE A 52 8.91 -3.67 -2.94
C PHE A 52 9.42 -2.91 -4.16
N THR A 53 10.73 -2.90 -4.36
CA THR A 53 11.37 -2.23 -5.49
C THR A 53 12.18 -3.18 -6.36
N LYS A 54 12.56 -2.69 -7.55
CA LYS A 54 13.40 -3.43 -8.49
C LYS A 54 14.78 -3.73 -7.87
N PRO A 55 15.39 -4.88 -8.22
CA PRO A 55 16.80 -5.11 -7.93
C PRO A 55 17.68 -4.00 -8.53
N GLY A 56 18.63 -3.50 -7.76
CA GLY A 56 19.54 -2.41 -8.18
C GLY A 56 19.00 -1.00 -7.94
N THR A 57 17.80 -0.85 -7.36
CA THR A 57 17.36 0.45 -6.82
C THR A 57 18.33 0.94 -5.75
N ASP A 58 18.68 2.24 -5.79
CA ASP A 58 19.46 2.86 -4.73
C ASP A 58 18.65 2.88 -3.43
N SER A 59 19.08 2.07 -2.48
CA SER A 59 18.33 1.85 -1.25
C SER A 59 18.27 3.07 -0.35
N GLU A 60 19.32 3.86 -0.27
CA GLU A 60 19.32 5.07 0.58
C GLU A 60 18.50 6.18 -0.09
N ALA A 61 18.60 6.33 -1.41
CA ALA A 61 17.75 7.27 -2.14
C ALA A 61 16.26 6.93 -2.00
N MET A 62 15.89 5.64 -2.10
CA MET A 62 14.50 5.21 -1.94
C MET A 62 14.01 5.39 -0.50
N LYS A 63 14.81 5.03 0.50
CA LYS A 63 14.49 5.26 1.92
C LYS A 63 14.23 6.74 2.22
N ASN A 64 15.08 7.64 1.71
CA ASN A 64 14.88 9.08 1.86
C ASN A 64 13.60 9.54 1.15
N LYS A 65 13.33 9.04 -0.06
CA LYS A 65 12.11 9.36 -0.79
C LYS A 65 10.84 8.91 -0.07
N ILE A 66 10.85 7.73 0.56
CA ILE A 66 9.74 7.26 1.39
C ILE A 66 9.55 8.18 2.60
N PHE A 67 10.65 8.55 3.28
CA PHE A 67 10.61 9.47 4.40
C PHE A 67 10.07 10.85 4.00
N ASP A 68 10.53 11.43 2.89
CA ASP A 68 10.09 12.75 2.43
C ASP A 68 8.59 12.80 2.09
N ARG A 69 8.04 11.69 1.58
CA ARG A 69 6.61 11.58 1.21
C ARG A 69 5.70 11.26 2.38
N THR A 70 6.19 10.48 3.34
CA THR A 70 5.35 9.92 4.41
C THR A 70 5.61 10.55 5.77
N GLY A 71 6.81 11.10 5.99
CA GLY A 71 7.34 11.47 7.29
C GLY A 71 7.86 10.29 8.13
N TRP A 72 7.84 9.05 7.59
CA TRP A 72 8.20 7.83 8.32
C TRP A 72 9.42 7.17 7.71
N LEU A 73 10.38 6.82 8.57
CA LEU A 73 11.62 6.17 8.15
C LEU A 73 11.38 4.64 8.05
N PRO A 74 11.53 4.03 6.87
CA PRO A 74 11.34 2.59 6.71
C PRO A 74 12.48 1.78 7.33
N ALA A 75 12.12 0.62 7.88
CA ALA A 75 13.05 -0.49 8.02
C ALA A 75 13.31 -1.11 6.64
N VAL A 76 14.56 -1.49 6.38
CA VAL A 76 15.02 -1.95 5.06
C VAL A 76 15.45 -3.41 5.14
N TYR A 77 14.92 -4.23 4.24
CA TYR A 77 15.12 -5.67 4.13
C TYR A 77 15.53 -6.06 2.69
N ASP A 78 15.75 -7.34 2.46
CA ASP A 78 15.99 -7.94 1.14
C ASP A 78 17.09 -7.23 0.32
N LYS A 79 18.21 -6.93 0.99
CA LYS A 79 19.36 -6.22 0.40
C LYS A 79 19.00 -4.85 -0.19
N GLY A 80 18.02 -4.17 0.39
CA GLY A 80 17.63 -2.83 -0.03
C GLY A 80 16.52 -2.78 -1.06
N THR A 81 15.69 -3.82 -1.19
CA THR A 81 14.55 -3.82 -2.12
C THR A 81 13.19 -3.96 -1.45
N HIS A 82 13.16 -4.05 -0.12
CA HIS A 82 11.93 -4.19 0.65
C HIS A 82 11.95 -3.22 1.83
N TYR A 83 10.96 -2.33 1.86
CA TYR A 83 10.85 -1.26 2.85
C TYR A 83 9.56 -1.42 3.65
N VAL A 84 9.67 -1.33 4.97
CA VAL A 84 8.52 -1.51 5.88
C VAL A 84 8.39 -0.31 6.79
N THR A 85 7.22 0.31 6.81
CA THR A 85 6.85 1.36 7.78
C THR A 85 5.60 0.97 8.53
N ASN A 86 5.46 1.43 9.78
CA ASN A 86 4.18 1.44 10.47
C ASN A 86 3.75 2.89 10.63
N GLN A 87 2.74 3.29 9.88
CA GLN A 87 2.42 4.69 9.64
C GLN A 87 0.93 4.93 9.55
N ARG A 88 0.52 6.19 9.73
CA ARG A 88 -0.79 6.63 9.27
C ARG A 88 -0.83 6.57 7.76
N LEU A 89 -1.91 6.04 7.20
CA LEU A 89 -2.05 5.84 5.77
C LEU A 89 -3.29 6.56 5.24
N THR A 90 -3.13 7.24 4.11
CA THR A 90 -4.23 7.79 3.30
C THR A 90 -4.12 7.27 1.88
N LEU A 91 -5.20 7.39 1.11
CA LEU A 91 -5.20 7.00 -0.30
C LEU A 91 -4.20 7.82 -1.13
N GLU A 92 -4.03 9.11 -0.83
CA GLU A 92 -3.05 9.99 -1.48
C GLU A 92 -1.62 9.50 -1.24
N MET A 93 -1.29 9.10 -0.01
CA MET A 93 0.02 8.52 0.30
C MET A 93 0.27 7.23 -0.48
N LEU A 94 -0.72 6.34 -0.60
CA LEU A 94 -0.60 5.14 -1.43
C LEU A 94 -0.33 5.49 -2.90
N LYS A 95 -0.99 6.52 -3.42
CA LYS A 95 -0.76 7.01 -4.78
C LYS A 95 0.67 7.52 -4.95
N GLU A 96 1.14 8.36 -4.05
CA GLU A 96 2.48 8.92 -4.11
C GLU A 96 3.54 7.83 -4.00
N ILE A 97 3.47 6.94 -3.00
CA ILE A 97 4.45 5.88 -2.77
C ILE A 97 4.52 4.91 -3.95
N SER A 98 3.39 4.58 -4.58
CA SER A 98 3.34 3.64 -5.70
C SER A 98 3.74 4.24 -7.05
N GLU A 99 3.76 5.57 -7.18
CA GLU A 99 4.07 6.26 -8.44
C GLU A 99 5.44 5.91 -9.05
N PRO A 100 6.56 5.86 -8.31
CA PRO A 100 7.89 5.69 -8.88
C PRO A 100 8.04 4.41 -9.69
N ASP A 101 8.75 4.48 -10.82
CA ASP A 101 8.96 3.33 -11.70
C ASP A 101 9.76 2.20 -11.06
N ASP A 102 10.56 2.52 -10.05
CA ASP A 102 11.33 1.53 -9.30
C ASP A 102 10.47 0.70 -8.34
N VAL A 103 9.27 1.17 -8.00
CA VAL A 103 8.33 0.44 -7.14
C VAL A 103 7.57 -0.59 -7.97
N LEU A 104 7.61 -1.82 -7.49
CA LEU A 104 6.93 -2.98 -8.07
C LEU A 104 5.59 -3.24 -7.42
N GLU A 105 5.56 -3.19 -6.09
CA GLU A 105 4.39 -3.55 -5.29
C GLU A 105 4.35 -2.73 -4.00
N VAL A 106 3.15 -2.34 -3.59
CA VAL A 106 2.84 -1.75 -2.28
C VAL A 106 1.72 -2.57 -1.67
N THR A 107 1.97 -3.16 -0.51
CA THR A 107 0.98 -3.92 0.25
C THR A 107 1.05 -3.52 1.72
N GLY A 108 0.18 -4.11 2.54
CA GLY A 108 0.15 -3.78 3.94
C GLY A 108 -1.07 -4.31 4.68
N ASP A 109 -0.96 -4.26 5.99
CA ASP A 109 -1.97 -4.77 6.92
C ASP A 109 -2.34 -3.69 7.94
N TYR A 110 -3.63 -3.61 8.24
CA TYR A 110 -4.13 -2.76 9.30
C TYR A 110 -3.57 -3.20 10.67
N THR A 111 -2.96 -2.26 11.40
CA THR A 111 -2.33 -2.52 12.71
C THR A 111 -3.13 -1.96 13.88
N GLY A 112 -4.24 -1.26 13.64
CA GLY A 112 -5.05 -0.70 14.72
C GLY A 112 -4.41 0.53 15.35
N SER A 113 -4.14 0.46 16.66
CA SER A 113 -3.35 1.44 17.41
C SER A 113 -1.92 0.96 17.68
N ILE A 114 -1.54 -0.21 17.13
CA ILE A 114 -0.23 -0.81 17.38
C ILE A 114 0.80 -0.12 16.50
N THR A 115 1.73 0.59 17.13
CA THR A 115 2.79 1.36 16.45
C THR A 115 4.02 0.54 16.07
N ALA A 116 4.10 -0.74 16.45
CA ALA A 116 5.20 -1.64 16.08
C ALA A 116 4.71 -3.03 15.62
N ARG A 117 4.78 -3.28 14.30
CA ARG A 117 4.58 -4.59 13.65
C ARG A 117 5.60 -4.69 12.51
N GLY A 118 6.23 -5.86 12.34
CA GLY A 118 7.26 -6.12 11.31
C GLY A 118 6.71 -6.93 10.14
N ALA A 119 7.49 -7.02 9.04
CA ALA A 119 7.11 -7.64 7.77
C ALA A 119 6.39 -8.99 7.91
N SER A 120 5.39 -9.20 7.06
CA SER A 120 4.63 -10.46 6.99
C SER A 120 4.32 -10.95 5.59
N HIS A 121 4.65 -10.20 4.53
CA HIS A 121 4.32 -10.57 3.15
C HIS A 121 5.53 -11.04 2.33
N GLU A 122 5.32 -12.06 1.48
CA GLU A 122 6.26 -12.49 0.44
C GLU A 122 5.90 -11.83 -0.90
N PRO A 123 6.84 -11.19 -1.62
CA PRO A 123 6.53 -10.45 -2.84
C PRO A 123 5.98 -11.32 -3.99
N LYS A 124 5.05 -10.78 -4.77
CA LYS A 124 4.46 -11.50 -5.93
C LYS A 124 5.53 -11.71 -7.02
N THR A 125 5.66 -12.94 -7.51
CA THR A 125 6.59 -13.26 -8.63
C THR A 125 6.04 -12.67 -9.94
N PRO A 126 6.79 -11.82 -10.67
CA PRO A 126 6.33 -11.35 -11.96
C PRO A 126 6.30 -12.52 -12.96
N ALA A 127 5.16 -12.71 -13.63
CA ALA A 127 5.02 -13.70 -14.69
C ALA A 127 5.90 -13.33 -15.90
N HIS A 128 6.65 -14.31 -16.42
CA HIS A 128 7.53 -14.21 -17.59
C HIS A 128 6.78 -13.95 -18.90
#